data_AF-A0A239QMK3-F1
#
_entry.id   AF-A0A239QMK3-F1
#
_cell.length_a   1.000
_cell.length_b   1.000
_cell.length_c   1.000
_cell.angle_alpha   90.00
_cell.angle_beta   90.00
_cell.angle_gamma   90.00
#
_symmetry.space_group_name_H-M   'P 1'
#
loop_
_entity.id
_entity.type
_entity.pdbx_description
1 polymer ?
#
loop_
_entity_poly.entity_id
_entity_poly.type
_entity_poly.pdbx_seq_one_letter_code
_entity_poly.pdbx_strand_id
1 'polypeptide(L)' 'MEKNTPNISSSLRHEILRIPEATYAATGIIINGRRIKSLVFTTDLAIIRNCDADAVFAVYPFTPQQVISDAIIKAS' A
#
# COMPACT_ATOMS: atom_id res chain seq x y z
N MET A 1 7.74 -25.82 -2.20
CA MET A 1 6.45 -26.20 -2.80
C MET A 1 5.80 -24.91 -3.25
N GLU A 2 5.67 -24.69 -4.57
CA GLU A 2 4.98 -23.50 -5.07
C GLU A 2 3.54 -23.52 -4.57
N LYS A 3 3.14 -22.49 -3.81
CA LYS A 3 1.76 -22.32 -3.40
C LYS A 3 1.01 -21.74 -4.59
N ASN A 4 0.25 -22.58 -5.28
CA ASN A 4 -0.65 -22.13 -6.33
C ASN A 4 -1.88 -21.48 -5.67
N THR A 5 -1.80 -20.17 -5.42
CA THR A 5 -2.89 -19.39 -4.84
C THR A 5 -3.80 -18.89 -5.96
N PRO A 6 -5.10 -19.23 -5.97
CA PRO A 6 -6.01 -18.76 -6.99
C PRO A 6 -6.13 -17.23 -6.93
N ASN A 7 -6.00 -16.57 -8.08
CA ASN A 7 -6.10 -15.13 -8.23
C ASN A 7 -7.36 -14.79 -9.04
N ILE A 8 -8.26 -13.99 -8.45
CA ILE A 8 -9.50 -13.54 -9.08
C ILE A 8 -9.43 -12.02 -9.26
N SER A 9 -9.57 -11.54 -10.49
CA SER A 9 -9.55 -10.11 -10.83
C SER A 9 -10.78 -9.69 -11.63
N SER A 10 -11.26 -8.47 -11.40
CA SER A 10 -12.32 -7.83 -12.21
C SER A 10 -11.72 -6.89 -13.27
N SER A 11 -12.49 -6.60 -14.33
CA SER A 11 -12.08 -5.68 -15.40
C SER A 11 -11.70 -4.28 -14.90
N LEU A 12 -12.35 -3.80 -13.84
CA LEU A 12 -12.09 -2.49 -13.24
C LEU A 12 -10.84 -2.46 -12.33
N ARG A 13 -10.20 -3.60 -12.07
CA ARG A 13 -8.99 -3.70 -11.23
C ARG A 13 -7.73 -4.09 -12.00
N HIS A 14 -7.75 -3.94 -13.32
CA HIS A 14 -6.63 -4.36 -14.18
C HIS A 14 -5.33 -3.57 -13.91
N GLU A 15 -5.47 -2.33 -13.42
CA GLU A 15 -4.38 -1.35 -13.28
C GLU A 15 -3.87 -1.18 -11.85
N ILE A 16 -4.13 -2.16 -10.97
CA ILE A 16 -3.62 -2.10 -9.59
C ILE A 16 -2.09 -2.14 -9.58
N LEU A 17 -1.47 -1.22 -8.84
CA LEU A 17 -0.04 -1.24 -8.56
C LEU A 17 0.27 -2.39 -7.60
N ARG A 18 0.85 -3.47 -8.12
CA ARG A 18 1.21 -4.66 -7.33
C ARG A 18 2.60 -4.55 -6.71
N ILE A 19 2.72 -4.95 -5.45
CA ILE A 19 4.03 -5.10 -4.82
C ILE A 19 4.83 -6.23 -5.48
N PRO A 20 6.16 -6.10 -5.56
CA PRO A 20 7.01 -7.17 -6.10
C PRO A 20 6.88 -8.47 -5.27
N GLU A 21 6.97 -9.63 -5.92
CA GLU A 21 6.93 -10.91 -5.20
C GLU A 21 8.09 -11.08 -4.21
N ALA A 22 9.24 -10.43 -4.47
CA ALA A 22 10.39 -10.43 -3.58
C ALA A 22 10.04 -9.95 -2.15
N THR A 23 9.00 -9.12 -2.00
CA THR A 23 8.56 -8.61 -0.70
C THR A 23 8.01 -9.71 0.22
N TYR A 24 7.58 -10.85 -0.34
CA TYR A 24 7.11 -11.98 0.48
C TYR A 24 8.21 -12.62 1.33
N ALA A 25 9.47 -12.53 0.86
CA ALA A 25 10.65 -13.03 1.57
C ALA A 25 11.05 -12.13 2.76
N ALA A 26 10.54 -10.89 2.83
CA ALA A 26 10.88 -9.97 3.91
C ALA A 26 10.31 -10.44 5.26
N THR A 27 11.11 -10.24 6.33
CA THR A 27 10.66 -10.43 7.71
C THR A 27 9.58 -9.41 8.08
N GLY A 28 9.71 -8.17 7.63
CA GLY A 28 8.76 -7.09 7.93
C GLY A 28 8.86 -6.60 9.38
N ILE A 29 7.99 -5.65 9.73
CA ILE A 29 7.93 -4.99 11.03
C ILE A 29 6.55 -5.22 11.63
N ILE A 30 6.47 -5.55 12.92
CA ILE A 30 5.20 -5.69 13.64
C ILE A 30 4.91 -4.37 14.35
N ILE A 31 3.80 -3.72 13.97
CA ILE A 31 3.30 -2.49 14.59
C ILE A 31 1.88 -2.75 15.07
N ASN A 32 1.63 -2.63 16.38
CA ASN A 32 0.31 -2.86 17.00
C ASN A 32 -0.33 -4.21 16.58
N GLY A 33 0.48 -5.28 16.49
CA GLY A 33 0.03 -6.61 16.10
C GLY A 33 -0.13 -6.85 14.59
N ARG A 34 0.02 -5.81 13.75
CA ARG A 34 0.00 -5.94 12.29
C ARG A 34 1.42 -6.06 11.74
N ARG A 35 1.69 -7.09 10.93
CA ARG A 35 2.97 -7.29 10.25
C ARG A 35 2.97 -6.57 8.90
N ILE A 36 3.83 -5.58 8.75
CA ILE A 36 4.02 -4.79 7.53
C ILE A 36 5.27 -5.29 6.83
N LYS A 37 5.16 -5.72 5.57
CA LYS A 37 6.29 -6.16 4.74
C LYS A 37 6.62 -5.20 3.62
N SER A 38 5.63 -4.45 3.16
CA SER A 38 5.71 -3.55 2.01
C SER A 38 5.18 -2.15 2.35
N LEU A 39 5.79 -1.13 1.76
CA LEU A 39 5.35 0.26 1.86
C LEU A 39 5.25 0.84 0.44
N VAL A 40 4.17 1.54 0.15
CA VAL A 40 4.10 2.42 -1.03
C VAL A 40 4.55 3.83 -0.63
N PHE A 41 5.56 4.37 -1.31
CA PHE A 41 6.06 5.71 -1.04
C PHE A 41 5.38 6.71 -1.97
N THR A 42 4.33 7.37 -1.48
CA THR A 42 3.53 8.31 -2.28
C THR A 42 2.62 9.16 -1.40
N THR A 43 2.18 10.30 -1.93
CA THR A 43 1.06 11.10 -1.41
C THR A 43 -0.13 11.14 -2.39
N ASP A 44 -0.04 10.44 -3.52
CA ASP A 44 -1.09 10.40 -4.54
C ASP A 44 -2.24 9.48 -4.10
N LEU A 45 -3.44 10.07 -3.96
CA LEU A 45 -4.63 9.35 -3.51
C LEU A 45 -5.05 8.23 -4.47
N ALA A 46 -4.90 8.41 -5.79
CA ALA A 46 -5.24 7.39 -6.76
C ALA A 46 -4.33 6.16 -6.60
N ILE A 47 -3.04 6.38 -6.34
CA ILE A 47 -2.09 5.29 -6.08
C ILE A 47 -2.39 4.61 -4.74
N ILE A 48 -2.66 5.38 -3.68
CA ILE A 48 -3.02 4.84 -2.36
C ILE A 48 -4.25 3.92 -2.46
N ARG A 49 -5.27 4.31 -3.24
CA ARG A 49 -6.49 3.52 -3.44
C ARG A 49 -6.31 2.30 -4.35
N ASN A 50 -5.26 2.28 -5.18
CA ASN A 50 -5.06 1.28 -6.21
C ASN A 50 -3.69 0.61 -6.11
N CYS A 51 -3.27 0.27 -4.89
CA CYS A 51 -2.13 -0.61 -4.65
C CYS A 51 -2.48 -1.70 -3.63
N ASP A 52 -1.63 -2.74 -3.54
CA ASP A 52 -1.75 -3.84 -2.58
C ASP A 52 -0.65 -3.84 -1.51
N ALA A 53 0.01 -2.70 -1.30
CA ALA A 53 1.01 -2.52 -0.24
C ALA A 53 0.39 -2.59 1.17
N ASP A 54 1.16 -3.03 2.16
CA ASP A 54 0.67 -3.19 3.54
C ASP A 54 0.40 -1.85 4.24
N ALA A 55 1.17 -0.82 3.91
CA ALA A 55 1.03 0.54 4.44
C ALA A 55 1.55 1.62 3.47
N VAL A 56 1.15 2.86 3.73
CA VAL A 56 1.54 4.05 2.95
C VAL A 56 2.61 4.82 3.71
N PHE A 57 3.69 5.19 3.02
CA PHE A 57 4.68 6.13 3.52
C PHE A 57 4.53 7.46 2.80
N ALA A 58 3.71 8.35 3.39
CA ALA A 58 3.36 9.64 2.82
C ALA A 58 4.31 10.74 3.31
N VAL A 59 5.17 11.24 2.42
CA VAL A 59 6.08 12.35 2.70
C VAL A 59 5.75 13.51 1.77
N TYR A 60 5.44 14.66 2.35
CA TYR A 60 5.15 15.91 1.64
C TYR A 60 6.13 17.01 2.11
N PRO A 61 6.71 17.82 1.20
CA PRO A 61 7.73 18.82 1.55
C PRO A 61 7.13 20.19 1.97
N PHE A 62 5.88 20.22 2.44
CA PHE A 62 5.16 21.45 2.77
C PHE A 62 4.66 21.44 4.22
N THR A 63 4.21 22.59 4.71
CA THR A 63 3.59 22.71 6.02
C THR A 63 2.44 21.71 6.16
N PRO A 64 2.35 20.96 7.28
CA PRO A 64 1.31 19.97 7.49
C PRO A 64 -0.05 20.66 7.66
N GLN A 65 -0.77 20.83 6.55
CA GLN A 65 -2.15 21.28 6.58
C GLN A 65 -3.05 20.10 6.91
N GLN A 66 -3.97 20.26 7.87
CA GLN A 66 -4.87 19.19 8.32
C GLN A 66 -5.66 18.55 7.17
N VAL A 67 -6.08 19.37 6.19
CA VAL A 67 -6.81 18.89 5.01
C VAL A 67 -6.04 17.83 4.21
N ILE A 68 -4.70 17.92 4.15
CA ILE A 68 -3.86 16.95 3.44
C ILE A 68 -3.81 15.64 4.22
N SER A 69 -3.55 15.71 5.52
CA SER A 69 -3.54 14.53 6.41
C SER A 69 -4.89 13.81 6.38
N ASP A 70 -5.98 14.54 6.50
CA ASP A 70 -7.34 14.00 6.44
C ASP A 70 -7.62 13.28 5.12
N ALA A 71 -7.19 13.85 3.98
CA ALA A 71 -7.39 13.24 2.68
C ALA A 71 -6.63 11.92 2.55
N ILE A 72 -5.38 11.86 3.02
CA ILE A 72 -4.57 10.64 3.01
C ILE A 72 -5.19 9.58 3.92
N ILE A 73 -5.53 9.94 5.16
CA ILE A 73 -6.10 9.01 6.15
C ILE A 73 -7.43 8.42 5.65
N LYS A 74 -8.29 9.25 5.03
CA LYS A 74 -9.58 8.79 4.48
C LYS A 74 -9.44 7.92 3.23
N ALA A 75 -8.31 8.02 2.51
CA ALA A 75 -8.06 7.21 1.33
C ALA A 75 -7.42 5.86 1.66
N SER A 76 -6.59 5.80 2.70
CA SER A 76 -5.91 4.57 3.17
C SER A 76 -6.81 3.49 3.75
#